data_AF-A0A7J4LS03-F1
#
_entry.id   AF-A0A7J4LS03-F1
#
_cell.length_a   1.000
_cell.length_b   1.000
_cell.length_c   1.000
_cell.angle_alpha   90.00
_cell.angle_beta   90.00
_cell.angle_gamma   90.00
#
_symmetry.space_group_name_H-M   'P 1'
#
loop_
_entity.id
_entity.type
_entity.pdbx_description
1 polymer ?
#
loop_
_entity_poly.entity_id
_entity_poly.type
_entity_poly.pdbx_seq_one_letter_code
_entity_poly.pdbx_strand_id
1 'polypeptide(L)' 'MMLVELKNADANVYASVLAKQIDCTYSHVVKILQQMETSGLINFDKQGRLKLLTLTKKGSEIADNIDRIKNVL' A
#
# COMPACT_ATOMS: atom_id res chain seq x y z
N MET A 1 6.17 2.86 6.69
CA MET A 1 6.69 2.41 5.35
C MET A 1 5.52 1.92 4.52
N MET A 2 5.18 2.56 3.40
CA MET A 2 3.87 2.39 2.71
C MET A 2 3.41 0.92 2.53
N LEU A 3 4.26 0.03 2.03
CA LEU A 3 3.90 -1.37 1.78
C LEU A 3 3.68 -2.18 3.09
N VAL A 4 4.45 -1.86 4.14
CA VAL A 4 4.29 -2.49 5.47
C VAL A 4 3.04 -1.96 6.18
N GLU A 5 2.71 -0.67 6.03
CA GLU A 5 1.45 -0.13 6.55
C GLU A 5 0.24 -0.82 5.90
N LEU A 6 0.28 -1.05 4.58
CA LEU A 6 -0.77 -1.76 3.86
C LEU A 6 -0.92 -3.22 4.30
N LYS A 7 0.16 -3.87 4.73
CA LYS A 7 0.14 -5.23 5.29
C LYS A 7 -0.53 -5.26 6.67
N ASN A 8 -0.22 -4.27 7.51
CA ASN A 8 -0.67 -4.22 8.89
C ASN A 8 -2.07 -3.61 9.05
N ALA A 9 -2.57 -2.93 8.03
CA ALA A 9 -3.91 -2.39 8.03
C ALA A 9 -4.96 -3.49 7.76
N ASP A 10 -6.12 -3.34 8.38
CA ASP A 10 -7.28 -4.18 8.09
C ASP A 10 -7.64 -4.15 6.60
N ALA A 11 -8.28 -5.21 6.13
CA ALA A 11 -8.66 -5.35 4.74
C ALA A 11 -9.41 -4.10 4.26
N ASN A 12 -8.89 -3.48 3.21
CA ASN A 12 -9.39 -2.29 2.51
C ASN A 12 -8.97 -0.93 3.09
N VAL A 13 -7.77 -0.50 2.71
CA VAL A 13 -7.25 0.83 3.04
C VAL A 13 -7.64 1.85 1.98
N TYR A 14 -8.12 3.02 2.43
CA TYR A 14 -8.29 4.18 1.56
C TYR A 14 -6.97 4.90 1.32
N ALA A 15 -6.71 5.29 0.07
CA ALA A 15 -5.51 6.04 -0.30
C ALA A 15 -5.37 7.37 0.48
N SER A 16 -6.47 8.01 0.88
CA SER A 16 -6.47 9.21 1.72
C SER A 16 -5.96 8.96 3.14
N VAL A 17 -6.32 7.82 3.74
CA VAL A 17 -5.83 7.41 5.06
C VAL A 17 -4.33 7.13 4.98
N LEU A 18 -3.92 6.39 3.95
CA LEU A 18 -2.52 6.08 3.71
C LEU A 18 -1.67 7.35 3.55
N ALA A 19 -2.16 8.33 2.77
CA ALA A 19 -1.46 9.59 2.57
C ALA A 19 -1.21 10.37 3.86
N LYS A 20 -2.16 10.35 4.80
CA LYS A 20 -1.99 10.94 6.13
C LYS A 20 -0.95 10.18 6.96
N GLN A 21 -0.90 8.86 6.87
CA GLN A 21 0.05 8.03 7.63
C GLN A 21 1.51 8.20 7.17
N ILE A 22 1.73 8.45 5.89
CA ILE A 22 3.07 8.60 5.31
C ILE A 22 3.51 10.06 5.12
N ASP A 23 2.75 11.01 5.67
CA ASP A 23 2.99 12.45 5.58
C ASP A 23 3.26 12.96 4.15
N CYS A 24 2.38 12.58 3.21
CA CYS A 24 2.52 12.91 1.80
C CYS A 24 1.20 13.43 1.21
N THR A 25 1.29 14.25 0.15
CA THR A 25 0.08 14.74 -0.52
C THR A 25 -0.65 13.60 -1.24
N TYR A 26 -1.98 13.67 -1.27
CA TYR A 26 -2.80 12.65 -1.92
C TYR A 26 -2.38 12.39 -3.37
N SER A 27 -2.08 13.43 -4.15
CA SER A 27 -1.69 13.31 -5.56
C SER A 27 -0.38 12.54 -5.74
N HIS A 28 0.60 12.75 -4.87
CA HIS A 28 1.86 12.00 -4.90
C HIS A 28 1.63 10.54 -4.50
N VAL A 29 0.83 10.29 -3.47
CA VAL A 29 0.51 8.93 -3.01
C VAL A 29 -0.21 8.13 -4.08
N VAL A 30 -1.18 8.73 -4.78
CA VAL A 30 -1.88 8.05 -5.90
C VAL A 30 -0.89 7.66 -7.00
N LYS A 31 0.07 8.52 -7.36
CA LYS A 31 1.10 8.17 -8.35
C LYS A 31 1.96 6.99 -7.90
N ILE A 32 2.37 6.96 -6.63
CA ILE A 32 3.15 5.84 -6.07
C ILE A 32 2.32 4.56 -6.10
N LEU A 33 1.06 4.60 -5.67
CA LEU A 33 0.17 3.45 -5.70
C LEU A 33 -0.07 2.92 -7.11
N GLN A 34 -0.20 3.79 -8.12
CA GLN A 34 -0.27 3.36 -9.52
C GLN A 34 0.99 2.60 -9.98
N GLN A 35 2.18 3.05 -9.57
CA GLN A 35 3.43 2.34 -9.86
C GLN A 35 3.50 0.99 -9.13
N MET A 36 3.00 0.91 -7.89
CA MET A 36 2.93 -0.33 -7.12
C MET A 36 1.95 -1.34 -7.74
N GLU A 37 0.79 -0.88 -8.24
CA GLU A 37 -0.16 -1.70 -9.00
C GLU A 37 0.50 -2.22 -10.28
N THR A 38 1.15 -1.35 -11.05
CA THR A 38 1.86 -1.72 -12.28
C THR A 38 2.97 -2.75 -12.01
N SER A 39 3.60 -2.67 -10.83
CA SER A 39 4.63 -3.61 -10.37
C SER A 39 4.06 -4.92 -9.79
N GLY A 40 2.73 -5.05 -9.74
CA GLY A 40 2.02 -6.22 -9.22
C GLY A 40 2.10 -6.37 -7.70
N LEU A 41 2.29 -5.28 -6.95
CA LEU A 41 2.39 -5.30 -5.48
C LEU A 41 1.02 -5.11 -4.80
N ILE A 42 0.14 -4.35 -5.42
CA ILE A 42 -1.21 -4.07 -4.90
C ILE A 42 -2.24 -4.22 -6.00
N ASN A 43 -3.51 -4.36 -5.60
CA ASN A 43 -4.67 -4.22 -6.47
C ASN A 43 -5.49 -3.02 -6.01
N PHE A 44 -6.04 -2.25 -6.96
CA PHE A 44 -7.18 -1.39 -6.67
C PHE A 44 -8.48 -2.14 -6.93
N ASP A 45 -9.27 -2.35 -5.88
CA ASP A 45 -10.68 -2.74 -6.07
C ASP A 45 -11.50 -1.47 -6.34
N LYS A 46 -12.10 -1.40 -7.53
CA LYS A 46 -12.93 -0.27 -7.95
C LYS A 46 -14.36 -0.50 -7.49
N GLN A 47 -14.70 0.02 -6.31
CA GLN A 47 -16.09 0.17 -5.88
C GLN A 47 -16.53 1.63 -6.08
N GLY A 48 -16.88 1.96 -7.34
CA GLY A 48 -17.28 3.31 -7.72
C GLY A 48 -16.12 4.32 -7.63
N ARG A 49 -16.32 5.44 -6.90
CA ARG A 49 -15.26 6.45 -6.66
C ARG A 49 -14.26 6.03 -5.58
N LEU A 50 -14.58 5.00 -4.81
CA LEU A 50 -13.73 4.47 -3.76
C LEU A 50 -12.82 3.40 -4.38
N LYS A 51 -11.51 3.58 -4.21
CA LYS A 51 -10.50 2.59 -4.55
C LYS A 51 -10.01 1.98 -3.25
N LEU A 52 -10.44 0.75 -2.97
CA LEU A 52 -9.92 -0.02 -1.84
C LEU A 52 -8.59 -0.64 -2.27
N LEU A 53 -7.58 -0.50 -1.42
CA LEU A 53 -6.26 -1.05 -1.66
C LEU A 53 -6.14 -2.41 -0.98
N THR A 54 -5.67 -3.41 -1.75
CA THR A 54 -5.31 -4.73 -1.22
C THR A 54 -3.93 -5.12 -1.70
N LEU A 55 -3.19 -5.88 -0.89
CA LEU A 55 -1.91 -6.46 -1.31
C LEU A 55 -2.17 -7.65 -2.24
N THR A 56 -1.31 -7.79 -3.27
CA THR A 56 -1.19 -9.07 -3.97
C THR A 56 -0.39 -10.05 -3.11
N LYS A 57 -0.37 -11.33 -3.48
CA LYS A 57 0.54 -12.32 -2.86
C LYS A 57 2.00 -11.85 -2.88
N LYS A 58 2.45 -11.36 -4.05
CA LYS A 58 3.80 -10.79 -4.23
C LYS A 58 4.02 -9.57 -3.32
N GLY A 59 3.04 -8.70 -3.20
CA GLY A 59 3.07 -7.53 -2.30
C GLY A 59 3.25 -7.92 -0.84
N SER A 60 2.49 -8.92 -0.37
CA SER A 60 2.60 -9.44 0.99
C SER A 60 3.97 -10.04 1.27
N GLU A 61 4.50 -10.88 0.37
CA GLU A 61 5.83 -11.48 0.52
C GLU A 61 6.94 -10.42 0.60
N ILE A 62 6.86 -9.37 -0.23
CA ILE A 62 7.83 -8.26 -0.21
C ILE A 62 7.67 -7.44 1.08
N ALA A 63 6.44 -7.18 1.52
CA ALA A 63 6.18 -6.48 2.78
C ALA A 63 6.79 -7.23 3.97
N ASP A 64 6.66 -8.56 4.00
CA ASP A 64 7.28 -9.41 5.02
C ASP A 64 8.80 -9.29 5.03
N ASN A 65 9.43 -9.30 3.86
CA ASN A 65 10.88 -9.13 3.76
C ASN A 65 11.34 -7.76 4.24
N ILE A 66 10.62 -6.69 3.89
CA ILE A 66 10.92 -5.33 4.37
C ILE A 66 10.78 -5.25 5.89
N ASP A 67 9.70 -5.81 6.45
CA ASP A 67 9.43 -5.81 7.89
C ASP A 67 10.49 -6.60 8.66
N ARG A 68 10.95 -7.73 8.12
CA ARG A 68 12.09 -8.48 8.66
C ARG A 68 13.37 -7.66 8.69
N ILE A 69 13.72 -6.97 7.60
CA ILE A 69 14.90 -6.12 7.53
C ILE A 69 14.81 -5.00 8.57
N LYS A 70 13.65 -4.35 8.69
CA LYS A 70 13.40 -3.29 9.68
C LYS A 70 13.63 -3.77 11.12
N ASN A 71 13.29 -5.02 11.44
CA ASN A 71 13.46 -5.56 12.79
C ASN A 71 14.91 -5.97 13.12
N VAL A 72 15.80 -6.01 12.13
CA VAL A 72 17.22 -6.40 12.27
C VAL A 72 18.16 -5.19 12.15
N LEU A 73 17.65 -4.04 11.69
CA LEU A 73 18.35 -2.75 11.65
C LEU A 73 17.96 -1.88 12.85
#